data_AF-X1RB77-F1
#
_entry.id   AF-X1RB77-F1
#
_cell.length_a   1.000
_cell.length_b   1.000
_cell.length_c   1.000
_cell.angle_alpha   90.00
_cell.angle_beta   90.00
_cell.angle_gamma   90.00
#
_symmetry.space_group_name_H-M   'P 1'
#
loop_
_entity.id
_entity.type
_entity.pdbx_description
1 polymer ?
#
loop_
_entity_poly.entity_id
_entity_poly.type
_entity_poly.pdbx_seq_one_letter_code
_entity_poly.pdbx_strand_id
1 'polypeptide(L)'
;MKREVKEYKINNLIDYLKILKKHYFDMFRGHADGNWKLLPKIGRMFKLLEGYSDWKTFEDDILERFQKYAIQYLKKEPKNIIEWLVIGQHYGLPTRLLDWTKNPLKALFFSIIELPNPNIDGCV
;
A
#
# COMPACT_ATOMS: atom_id res chain seq x y z
N MET A 1 -1.51 3.49 23.66
CA MET A 1 -2.88 3.95 23.37
C MET A 1 -3.47 3.05 22.28
N LYS A 2 -4.32 2.07 22.62
CA LYS A 2 -5.00 1.25 21.60
C LYS A 2 -6.03 2.14 20.92
N ARG A 3 -5.84 2.46 19.63
CA ARG A 3 -6.89 3.13 18.85
C ARG A 3 -8.02 2.12 18.68
N GLU A 4 -9.22 2.50 19.11
CA GLU A 4 -10.42 1.71 18.92
C GLU A 4 -10.78 1.75 17.42
N VAL A 5 -10.76 0.57 16.78
CA VAL A 5 -11.12 0.45 15.36
C VAL A 5 -12.64 0.34 15.30
N LYS A 6 -13.29 1.25 14.56
CA LYS A 6 -14.72 1.20 14.28
C LYS A 6 -14.93 0.64 12.88
N GLU A 7 -15.70 -0.43 12.79
CA GLU A 7 -16.05 -1.07 11.53
C GLU A 7 -17.45 -0.67 11.09
N TYR A 8 -17.61 -0.40 9.80
CA TYR A 8 -18.89 -0.08 9.18
C TYR A 8 -19.15 -1.05 8.04
N LYS A 9 -20.26 -1.77 8.09
CA LYS A 9 -20.72 -2.57 6.95
C LYS A 9 -21.43 -1.66 5.94
N ILE A 10 -20.99 -1.71 4.70
CA ILE A 10 -21.46 -0.87 3.61
C ILE A 10 -21.95 -1.79 2.48
N ASN A 11 -23.23 -1.73 2.16
CA ASN A 11 -23.84 -2.60 1.14
C ASN A 11 -23.92 -1.94 -0.24
N ASN A 12 -23.81 -0.62 -0.30
CA ASN A 12 -23.94 0.15 -1.53
C ASN A 12 -23.22 1.51 -1.41
N LEU A 13 -23.06 2.17 -2.55
CA LEU A 13 -22.38 3.47 -2.63
C LEU A 13 -23.08 4.57 -1.81
N ILE A 14 -24.41 4.54 -1.68
CA ILE A 14 -25.15 5.56 -0.93
C ILE A 14 -24.81 5.46 0.56
N ASP A 15 -24.73 4.26 1.11
CA ASP A 15 -24.34 4.03 2.50
C ASP A 15 -22.90 4.47 2.75
N TYR A 16 -21.99 4.20 1.81
CA TYR A 16 -20.62 4.70 1.87
C TYR A 16 -20.56 6.23 1.96
N LEU A 17 -21.28 6.92 1.06
CA LEU A 17 -21.33 8.38 1.03
C LEU A 17 -21.97 8.98 2.30
N LYS A 18 -22.96 8.30 2.90
CA LYS A 18 -23.53 8.73 4.19
C LYS A 18 -22.49 8.68 5.31
N ILE A 19 -21.66 7.63 5.37
CA ILE A 19 -20.57 7.53 6.35
C ILE A 19 -19.55 8.65 6.16
N LEU A 20 -19.14 8.93 4.92
CA LEU A 20 -18.22 10.02 4.60
C LEU A 20 -18.77 11.42 4.92
N LYS A 21 -20.10 11.60 4.89
CA LYS A 21 -20.74 12.86 5.33
C LYS A 21 -20.81 12.99 6.85
N LYS A 22 -20.98 11.87 7.56
CA LYS A 22 -21.13 11.84 9.02
C LYS A 22 -19.78 11.95 9.74
N HIS A 23 -18.71 11.48 9.11
CA HIS A 23 -17.39 11.38 9.70
C HIS A 23 -16.34 11.98 8.77
N TYR A 24 -15.39 12.70 9.36
CA TYR A 24 -14.25 13.24 8.65
C TYR A 24 -13.09 12.23 8.66
N PHE A 25 -12.51 11.99 7.49
CA PHE A 25 -11.34 11.13 7.30
C PHE A 25 -10.32 11.84 6.41
N ASP A 26 -9.05 11.83 6.82
CA ASP A 26 -7.97 12.49 6.08
C ASP A 26 -7.46 11.69 4.88
N MET A 27 -7.43 10.37 5.02
CA MET A 27 -6.77 9.44 4.10
C MET A 27 -7.52 8.11 4.06
N PHE A 28 -7.50 7.48 2.89
CA PHE A 28 -8.20 6.23 2.60
C PHE A 28 -7.26 5.25 1.90
N ARG A 29 -7.50 3.94 2.06
CA ARG A 29 -6.81 2.89 1.30
C ARG A 29 -7.73 1.70 1.06
N GLY A 30 -8.01 1.43 -0.21
CA GLY A 30 -8.77 0.25 -0.60
C GLY A 30 -7.95 -1.03 -0.53
N HIS A 31 -8.54 -2.10 0.02
CA HIS A 31 -8.05 -3.47 -0.07
C HIS A 31 -9.18 -4.37 -0.56
N ALA A 32 -8.84 -5.34 -1.40
CA ALA A 32 -9.78 -6.31 -1.92
C ALA A 32 -10.28 -7.33 -0.89
N ASP A 33 -9.62 -7.41 0.27
CA ASP A 33 -9.95 -8.35 1.34
C ASP A 33 -9.79 -7.62 2.68
N GLY A 34 -10.90 -7.54 3.41
CA GLY A 34 -10.95 -6.91 4.73
C GLY A 34 -10.02 -7.54 5.78
N ASN A 35 -9.58 -8.79 5.57
CA ASN A 35 -8.66 -9.49 6.47
C ASN A 35 -7.19 -9.17 6.20
N TRP A 36 -6.88 -8.45 5.12
CA TRP A 36 -5.50 -8.09 4.82
C TRP A 36 -4.96 -7.10 5.84
N LYS A 37 -3.80 -7.46 6.40
CA LYS A 37 -3.05 -6.54 7.27
C LYS A 37 -2.54 -5.36 6.45
N LEU A 38 -2.46 -4.19 7.09
CA LEU A 38 -1.80 -2.99 6.56
C LEU A 38 -0.27 -3.16 6.53
N LEU A 39 0.20 -4.08 5.69
CA LEU A 39 1.60 -4.35 5.48
C LEU A 39 2.04 -3.84 4.11
N PRO A 40 3.15 -3.07 4.03
CA PRO A 40 3.77 -2.72 2.76
C PRO A 40 4.26 -3.98 2.04
N LYS A 41 4.57 -3.86 0.75
CA LYS A 41 4.99 -5.01 -0.07
C LYS A 41 6.21 -5.71 0.54
N ILE A 42 7.17 -4.95 1.05
CA ILE A 42 8.35 -5.51 1.75
C ILE A 42 7.96 -6.36 2.97
N GLY A 43 7.01 -5.89 3.78
CA GLY A 43 6.53 -6.62 4.96
C GLY A 43 5.77 -7.92 4.64
N ARG A 44 5.29 -8.08 3.40
CA ARG A 44 4.67 -9.32 2.93
C ARG A 44 5.71 -10.36 2.48
N MET A 45 6.95 -9.94 2.23
CA MET A 45 8.05 -10.79 1.76
C MET A 45 8.98 -11.22 2.90
N PHE A 46 8.43 -11.55 4.07
CA PHE A 46 9.19 -11.88 5.28
C PHE A 46 10.17 -13.05 5.11
N LYS A 47 9.90 -13.99 4.21
CA LYS A 47 10.83 -15.09 3.89
C LYS A 47 12.14 -14.59 3.28
N LEU A 48 12.13 -13.47 2.55
CA LEU A 48 13.35 -12.89 1.97
C LEU A 48 14.21 -12.17 3.00
N LEU A 49 13.68 -11.95 4.21
CA LEU A 49 14.45 -11.41 5.32
C LEU A 49 15.41 -12.46 5.92
N GLU A 50 15.22 -13.75 5.62
CA GLU A 50 16.10 -14.83 6.05
C GLU A 50 17.51 -14.61 5.46
N GLY A 51 18.44 -14.10 6.28
CA GLY A 51 19.79 -13.70 5.87
C GLY A 51 20.15 -12.24 6.18
N TYR A 52 19.19 -11.44 6.62
CA TYR A 52 19.39 -10.05 7.04
C TYR A 52 19.13 -9.88 8.55
N SER A 53 19.82 -8.92 9.17
CA SER A 53 19.63 -8.59 10.59
C SER A 53 18.29 -7.93 10.86
N ASP A 54 17.80 -7.11 9.92
CA ASP A 54 16.58 -6.32 10.03
C ASP A 54 16.08 -5.85 8.66
N TRP A 55 14.85 -5.33 8.66
CA TRP A 55 14.19 -4.84 7.45
C TRP A 55 14.92 -3.69 6.76
N LYS A 56 15.63 -2.86 7.51
CA LYS A 56 16.33 -1.70 6.95
C LYS A 56 17.50 -2.17 6.12
N THR A 57 18.31 -3.08 6.64
CA THR A 57 19.46 -3.68 5.95
C THR A 57 19.01 -4.41 4.69
N PHE A 58 17.91 -5.14 4.76
CA PHE A 58 17.31 -5.77 3.58
C PHE A 58 16.86 -4.76 2.52
N GLU A 59 16.11 -3.72 2.92
CA GLU A 59 15.63 -2.69 2.00
C GLU A 59 16.79 -1.90 1.36
N ASP A 60 17.82 -1.59 2.14
CA ASP A 60 19.01 -0.88 1.66
C ASP A 60 19.73 -1.71 0.59
N ASP A 61 19.95 -3.02 0.79
CA ASP A 61 20.59 -3.91 -0.22
C ASP A 61 19.77 -4.01 -1.52
N ILE A 62 18.46 -4.30 -1.44
CA ILE A 62 17.64 -4.44 -2.65
C ILE A 62 17.52 -3.10 -3.40
N LEU A 63 17.53 -1.99 -2.67
CA LEU A 63 17.45 -0.66 -3.28
C LEU A 63 18.76 -0.26 -3.92
N GLU A 64 19.91 -0.54 -3.30
CA GLU A 64 21.23 -0.28 -3.88
C GLU A 64 21.40 -1.06 -5.20
N ARG A 65 21.01 -2.35 -5.20
CA ARG A 65 20.99 -3.16 -6.43
C ARG A 65 20.06 -2.55 -7.46
N PHE A 66 18.85 -2.16 -7.08
CA PHE A 66 17.91 -1.51 -7.99
C PHE A 66 18.50 -0.23 -8.59
N GLN A 67 19.11 0.65 -7.80
CA GLN A 67 19.74 1.88 -8.25
C GLN A 67 20.83 1.62 -9.29
N LYS A 68 21.71 0.65 -9.00
CA LYS A 68 22.82 0.26 -9.89
C LYS A 68 22.35 -0.17 -11.28
N TYR A 69 21.25 -0.92 -11.36
CA TYR A 69 20.73 -1.41 -12.64
C TYR A 69 19.72 -0.45 -13.30
N ALA A 70 18.98 0.32 -12.51
CA ALA A 70 17.92 1.19 -13.01
C ALA A 70 18.48 2.48 -13.64
N ILE A 71 19.62 3.00 -13.17
CA ILE A 71 20.14 4.32 -13.56
C ILE A 71 20.24 4.50 -15.09
N GLN A 72 20.65 3.46 -15.82
CA GLN A 72 20.79 3.48 -17.28
C GLN A 72 19.47 3.56 -18.04
N TYR A 73 18.35 3.23 -17.40
CA TYR A 73 17.00 3.27 -17.98
C TYR A 73 16.22 4.53 -17.58
N LEU A 74 16.73 5.33 -16.64
CA LEU A 74 16.04 6.51 -16.14
C LEU A 74 16.38 7.74 -16.99
N LYS A 75 15.35 8.45 -17.44
CA LYS A 75 15.50 9.74 -18.14
C LYS A 75 16.06 10.84 -17.22
N LYS A 76 15.81 10.71 -15.92
CA LYS A 76 16.21 11.66 -14.89
C LYS A 76 16.55 10.88 -13.62
N GLU A 77 17.70 11.17 -13.05
CA GLU A 77 18.12 10.59 -11.80
C GLU A 77 17.26 11.10 -10.62
N PRO A 78 16.73 10.19 -9.77
CA PRO A 78 16.04 10.54 -8.54
C PRO A 78 16.95 11.25 -7.55
N LYS A 79 16.43 12.30 -6.92
CA LYS A 79 17.25 13.19 -6.07
C LYS A 79 17.44 12.70 -4.64
N ASN A 80 16.58 11.81 -4.18
CA ASN A 80 16.54 11.37 -2.79
C ASN A 80 15.99 9.95 -2.67
N ILE A 81 16.12 9.40 -1.47
CA ILE A 81 15.70 8.03 -1.14
C ILE A 81 14.21 7.80 -1.42
N ILE A 82 13.34 8.78 -1.17
CA ILE A 82 11.90 8.62 -1.36
C ILE A 82 11.58 8.50 -2.86
N GLU A 83 12.17 9.33 -3.71
CA GLU A 83 12.00 9.23 -5.16
C GLU A 83 12.49 7.88 -5.69
N TRP A 84 13.62 7.38 -5.17
CA TRP A 84 14.12 6.05 -5.48
C TRP A 84 13.15 4.94 -5.06
N LEU A 85 12.58 5.02 -3.85
CA LEU A 85 11.59 4.05 -3.38
C LEU A 85 10.30 4.10 -4.21
N VAL A 86 9.85 5.29 -4.63
CA VAL A 86 8.65 5.44 -5.48
C VAL A 86 8.88 4.81 -6.85
N ILE A 87 10.03 5.07 -7.48
CA ILE A 87 10.38 4.45 -8.76
C ILE A 87 10.55 2.94 -8.60
N GLY A 88 11.25 2.50 -7.56
CA GLY A 88 11.39 1.08 -7.24
C GLY A 88 10.03 0.39 -7.13
N GLN A 89 9.10 0.97 -6.36
CA GLN A 89 7.75 0.45 -6.19
C GLN A 89 6.99 0.39 -7.52
N HIS A 90 7.12 1.40 -8.38
CA HIS A 90 6.50 1.43 -9.71
C HIS A 90 6.98 0.27 -10.60
N TYR A 91 8.26 -0.09 -10.50
CA TYR A 91 8.86 -1.23 -11.20
C TYR A 91 8.81 -2.55 -10.41
N GLY A 92 8.05 -2.59 -9.30
CA GLY A 92 7.77 -3.82 -8.56
C GLY A 92 8.74 -4.17 -7.43
N LEU A 93 9.76 -3.35 -7.16
CA LEU A 93 10.63 -3.49 -5.99
C LEU A 93 9.77 -3.46 -4.70
N PRO A 94 9.94 -4.41 -3.77
CA PRO A 94 9.22 -4.40 -2.52
C PRO A 94 9.79 -3.32 -1.60
N THR A 95 9.09 -2.20 -1.47
CA THR A 95 9.48 -1.10 -0.59
C THR A 95 8.61 -1.02 0.66
N ARG A 96 9.01 -0.18 1.61
CA ARG A 96 8.25 0.18 2.82
C ARG A 96 7.06 1.10 2.55
N LEU A 97 6.89 1.58 1.32
CA LEU A 97 5.83 2.52 0.98
C LEU A 97 4.46 1.82 0.98
N LEU A 98 3.46 2.56 1.45
CA LEU A 98 2.05 2.21 1.36
C LEU A 98 1.34 3.33 0.61
N ASP A 99 0.52 2.95 -0.36
CA ASP A 99 -0.31 3.88 -1.12
C ASP A 99 -1.51 4.31 -0.29
N TRP A 100 -1.72 5.62 -0.20
CA TRP A 100 -2.89 6.22 0.41
C TRP A 100 -3.45 7.26 -0.54
N THR A 101 -4.74 7.54 -0.43
CA THR A 101 -5.39 8.58 -1.22
C THR A 101 -6.27 9.45 -0.35
N LYS A 102 -6.36 10.73 -0.69
CA LYS A 102 -7.36 11.65 -0.10
C LYS A 102 -8.73 11.52 -0.77
N ASN A 103 -8.83 10.78 -1.87
CA ASN A 103 -10.09 10.57 -2.58
C ASN A 103 -10.72 9.24 -2.15
N PRO A 104 -11.82 9.26 -1.38
CA PRO A 104 -12.46 8.04 -0.89
C PRO A 104 -12.95 7.13 -2.02
N LEU A 105 -13.39 7.69 -3.15
CA LEU A 105 -13.87 6.90 -4.28
C LEU A 105 -12.74 6.15 -4.99
N LYS A 106 -11.52 6.71 -4.98
CA LYS A 106 -10.34 6.00 -5.50
C LYS A 106 -9.99 4.81 -4.60
N ALA A 107 -10.10 4.96 -3.29
CA ALA A 107 -9.91 3.85 -2.37
C ALA A 107 -11.00 2.78 -2.54
N LEU A 108 -12.28 3.19 -2.62
CA LEU A 108 -13.39 2.28 -2.89
C LEU A 108 -13.18 1.48 -4.18
N PHE A 109 -12.76 2.13 -5.26
CA PHE A 109 -12.44 1.46 -6.52
C PHE A 109 -11.41 0.33 -6.34
N PHE A 110 -10.31 0.60 -5.63
CA PHE A 110 -9.29 -0.43 -5.35
C PHE A 110 -9.77 -1.54 -4.41
N SER A 111 -10.79 -1.29 -3.58
CA SER A 111 -11.37 -2.33 -2.74
C SER A 111 -12.25 -3.34 -3.50
N ILE A 112 -12.63 -3.03 -4.75
CA ILE A 112 -13.58 -3.87 -5.52
C ILE A 112 -13.05 -4.33 -6.88
N ILE A 113 -12.00 -3.72 -7.43
CA ILE A 113 -11.55 -4.04 -8.79
C ILE A 113 -10.84 -5.39 -8.91
N GLU A 114 -10.13 -5.81 -7.87
CA GLU A 114 -9.42 -7.09 -7.84
C GLU A 114 -10.08 -7.98 -6.80
N LEU A 115 -11.26 -8.57 -7.08
CA LEU A 115 -11.86 -9.55 -6.18
C LEU A 115 -11.28 -10.94 -6.49
N PRO A 116 -10.23 -11.41 -5.79
CA PRO A 116 -9.67 -12.74 -6.03
C PRO A 116 -10.68 -13.84 -5.69
N ASN A 117 -11.67 -13.54 -4.85
CA ASN A 117 -12.73 -14.45 -4.46
C ASN A 117 -14.05 -13.68 -4.32
N PRO A 118 -15.14 -14.07 -5.01
CA PRO A 118 -16.44 -13.38 -4.95
C PRO A 118 -17.11 -13.44 -3.56
N ASN A 119 -16.61 -14.29 -2.65
CA ASN A 119 -17.13 -14.43 -1.29
C ASN A 119 -16.35 -13.60 -0.25
N ILE A 120 -15.38 -12.79 -0.68
CA ILE A 120 -14.57 -11.95 0.21
C ILE A 120 -14.96 -10.49 -0.01
N ASP A 121 -15.31 -9.81 1.08
CA ASP A 121 -15.59 -8.39 1.08
C ASP A 121 -14.30 -7.56 1.12
N GLY A 122 -14.22 -6.55 0.27
CA GLY A 122 -13.19 -5.52 0.33
C GLY A 122 -13.40 -4.53 1.48
N CYS A 123 -12.37 -3.75 1.79
CA CYS A 123 -12.42 -2.69 2.80
C CYS A 123 -11.74 -1.40 2.32
N VAL A 124 -12.07 -0.28 2.96
CA VAL A 124 -11.51 1.06 2.70
C VAL A 124 -11.07 1.72 3.99
#